data_AF-A0A081NIY4-F1
#
_entry.id   AF-A0A081NIY4-F1
#
_cell.length_a   1.000
_cell.length_b   1.000
_cell.length_c   1.000
_cell.angle_alpha   90.00
_cell.angle_beta   90.00
_cell.angle_gamma   90.00
#
_symmetry.space_group_name_H-M   'P 1'
#
loop_
_entity.id
_entity.type
_entity.pdbx_description
1 polymer ?
#
loop_
_entity_poly.entity_id
_entity_poly.type
_entity_poly.pdbx_seq_one_letter_code
_entity_poly.pdbx_strand_id
1 'polypeptide(L)'
;MVSDSGKDTKQNAQEGLGRFDVLATGGMKTAGLSGKSPILLKGLGDYSIAIEPAGEAQLVSSTQASVDLAAELLDLLHPGMNVPSRQILRDVNLEGRDLERVCFNQTDLKGSYFRKAKLRGARFKGCDLSGADFRGADLKDTIFEDSILDGADLRQCRLDDARLVDSNLFAVNFDQSCLDNAVIESCNMGAQSFHNSSCMGLKMHNSQIIHGFLDDANFTGSELRNIEFRDCTLSSTHFNNALMEECHFRGCDSLQDGPVFSGGTLNKVVMTDCEFNVPKLVRTRISNSCFTRVDLDSALMEGTQFNEVVFEQGEFRECYSLEESPSFNHCRLDHITIDQAEFSHARFDRSSFVGALIRDSDFGAWTMNHTGLDGETSIE
;
A
#
# COMPACT_ATOMS: atom_id res chain seq x y z
N MET A 1 -68.62 58.11 -2.98
CA MET A 1 -68.68 57.00 -2.01
C MET A 1 -67.36 56.98 -1.25
N VAL A 2 -67.41 57.23 0.08
CA VAL A 2 -66.63 56.65 1.21
C VAL A 2 -65.12 56.38 0.99
N SER A 3 -64.13 56.65 1.85
CA SER A 3 -63.84 57.45 3.05
C SER A 3 -62.34 57.21 3.39
N ASP A 4 -61.66 58.20 3.96
CA ASP A 4 -60.69 58.17 5.08
C ASP A 4 -59.68 57.00 5.36
N SER A 5 -58.53 57.43 5.91
CA SER A 5 -57.60 56.75 6.86
C SER A 5 -56.41 55.90 6.38
N GLY A 6 -55.22 56.17 6.95
CA GLY A 6 -54.37 55.11 7.52
C GLY A 6 -52.90 54.94 7.06
N LYS A 7 -52.00 55.71 7.70
CA LYS A 7 -50.66 55.36 8.24
C LYS A 7 -49.60 54.57 7.45
N ASP A 8 -48.39 55.14 7.50
CA ASP A 8 -47.06 54.54 7.34
C ASP A 8 -46.87 53.18 8.03
N THR A 9 -46.10 52.29 7.38
CA THR A 9 -45.12 51.42 8.06
C THR A 9 -44.00 50.99 7.12
N LYS A 10 -42.79 51.52 7.39
CA LYS A 10 -41.51 50.89 7.05
C LYS A 10 -41.38 49.60 7.87
N GLN A 11 -41.08 48.47 7.24
CA GLN A 11 -40.66 47.26 7.93
C GLN A 11 -39.23 47.43 8.46
N ASN A 12 -39.12 47.66 9.78
CA ASN A 12 -37.97 47.25 10.58
C ASN A 12 -38.26 45.83 11.09
N ALA A 13 -37.29 44.92 10.97
CA ALA A 13 -37.28 43.66 11.70
C ALA A 13 -35.98 43.57 12.53
N GLN A 14 -36.00 44.26 13.67
CA GLN A 14 -35.37 43.76 14.89
C GLN A 14 -36.41 42.91 15.61
N GLU A 15 -36.10 41.65 15.92
CA GLU A 15 -36.67 40.82 17.01
C GLU A 15 -36.14 39.38 16.83
N GLY A 16 -35.61 38.65 17.82
CA GLY A 16 -35.50 38.93 19.24
C GLY A 16 -34.42 38.07 19.89
N LEU A 17 -33.61 38.70 20.75
CA LEU A 17 -32.90 38.02 21.82
C LEU A 17 -33.96 37.55 22.82
N GLY A 18 -34.25 36.26 22.81
CA GLY A 18 -35.08 35.63 23.84
C GLY A 18 -34.42 35.82 25.20
N ARG A 19 -35.02 36.67 26.03
CA ARG A 19 -34.75 36.76 27.46
C ARG A 19 -35.26 35.46 28.08
N PHE A 20 -34.37 34.51 28.33
CA PHE A 20 -34.75 33.29 29.05
C PHE A 20 -34.83 33.60 30.54
N ASP A 21 -36.03 33.45 31.11
CA ASP A 21 -36.20 33.40 32.55
C ASP A 21 -35.38 32.23 33.08
N VAL A 22 -34.37 32.58 33.89
CA VAL A 22 -33.74 31.65 34.81
C VAL A 22 -34.87 31.10 35.68
N LEU A 23 -35.20 29.81 35.49
CA LEU A 23 -36.10 29.09 36.38
C LEU A 23 -35.72 29.45 37.81
N ALA A 24 -36.67 30.03 38.53
CA ALA A 24 -36.54 30.40 39.92
C ALA A 24 -36.04 29.18 40.72
N THR A 25 -34.74 29.10 40.97
CA THR A 25 -34.19 28.23 41.99
C THR A 25 -34.50 28.89 43.32
N GLY A 26 -35.70 28.63 43.84
CA GLY A 26 -35.95 28.73 45.27
C GLY A 26 -34.90 27.90 45.99
N GLY A 27 -33.85 28.54 46.50
CA GLY A 27 -32.99 27.98 47.54
C GLY A 27 -31.74 27.18 47.14
N MET A 28 -31.16 27.31 45.95
CA MET A 28 -29.79 26.80 45.74
C MET A 28 -28.75 27.90 45.94
N LYS A 29 -28.16 27.92 47.15
CA LYS A 29 -26.92 28.65 47.44
C LYS A 29 -25.81 28.05 46.56
N THR A 30 -25.27 28.82 45.63
CA THR A 30 -24.06 28.47 44.85
C THR A 30 -22.78 28.67 45.65
N ALA A 31 -22.79 28.29 46.93
CA ALA A 31 -21.57 28.17 47.73
C ALA A 31 -21.06 26.73 47.59
N GLY A 32 -20.21 26.46 46.59
CA GLY A 32 -19.52 25.16 46.49
C GLY A 32 -19.23 24.59 45.11
N LEU A 33 -19.50 25.29 44.00
CA LEU A 33 -19.09 24.79 42.67
C LEU A 33 -17.64 25.20 42.38
N SER A 34 -16.69 24.41 42.88
CA SER A 34 -15.31 24.40 42.39
C SER A 34 -15.15 23.27 41.38
N GLY A 35 -14.85 23.61 40.13
CA GLY A 35 -14.34 22.66 39.13
C GLY A 35 -15.39 21.76 38.46
N LYS A 36 -15.44 21.85 37.12
CA LYS A 36 -15.86 20.82 36.16
C LYS A 36 -16.99 19.88 36.63
N SER A 37 -18.23 20.33 36.53
CA SER A 37 -19.39 19.43 36.48
C SER A 37 -20.16 19.70 35.18
N PRO A 38 -20.36 18.71 34.29
CA PRO A 38 -21.16 18.92 33.09
C PRO A 38 -22.63 19.06 33.50
N ILE A 39 -23.17 20.28 33.43
CA ILE A 39 -24.61 20.51 33.53
C ILE A 39 -25.22 20.01 32.22
N LEU A 40 -25.93 18.89 32.29
CA LEU A 40 -26.60 18.27 31.15
C LEU A 40 -27.82 19.10 30.75
N LEU A 41 -27.63 20.10 29.87
CA LEU A 41 -28.72 20.83 29.24
C LEU A 41 -29.32 19.96 28.14
N LYS A 42 -30.36 19.19 28.47
CA LYS A 42 -31.17 18.47 27.47
C LYS A 42 -31.84 19.48 26.53
N GLY A 43 -31.44 19.48 25.25
CA GLY A 43 -32.18 20.16 24.18
C GLY A 43 -31.40 21.19 23.35
N LEU A 44 -30.10 21.40 23.61
CA LEU A 44 -29.23 22.21 22.76
C LEU A 44 -28.15 21.28 22.19
N GLY A 45 -28.19 20.99 20.89
CA GLY A 45 -27.09 20.30 20.19
C GLY A 45 -25.79 21.11 20.26
N ASP A 46 -24.65 20.50 19.95
CA ASP A 46 -23.34 21.10 19.64
C ASP A 46 -22.93 22.42 20.35
N TYR A 47 -23.16 22.56 21.66
CA TYR A 47 -22.61 23.65 22.46
C TYR A 47 -22.00 23.15 23.77
N SER A 48 -20.92 23.80 24.20
CA SER A 48 -20.22 23.60 25.47
C SER A 48 -20.10 24.94 26.21
N ILE A 49 -19.98 24.89 27.54
CA ILE A 49 -19.88 26.10 28.37
C ILE A 49 -18.40 26.32 28.74
N ALA A 50 -17.85 27.43 28.26
CA ALA A 50 -16.54 27.93 28.70
C ALA A 50 -16.77 28.95 29.83
N ILE A 51 -16.00 28.84 30.93
CA ILE A 51 -16.02 29.79 32.05
C ILE A 51 -14.70 30.56 32.00
N GLU A 52 -14.76 31.83 31.65
CA GLU A 52 -13.58 32.69 31.66
C GLU A 52 -13.21 33.18 33.07
N PRO A 53 -11.95 33.64 33.31
CA PRO A 53 -11.48 34.09 34.61
C PRO A 53 -12.31 35.24 35.23
N ALA A 54 -13.09 35.96 34.42
CA ALA A 54 -13.97 37.04 34.84
C ALA A 54 -15.37 36.57 35.32
N GLY A 55 -15.67 35.28 35.27
CA GLY A 55 -16.96 34.73 35.72
C GLY A 55 -18.11 34.87 34.71
N GLU A 56 -17.81 35.27 33.47
CA GLU A 56 -18.78 35.24 32.37
C GLU A 56 -18.80 33.84 31.74
N ALA A 57 -20.00 33.24 31.67
CA ALA A 57 -20.22 31.97 31.00
C ALA A 57 -20.73 32.23 29.58
N GLN A 58 -19.94 31.86 28.57
CA GLN A 58 -20.36 31.92 27.17
C GLN A 58 -20.70 30.54 26.62
N LEU A 59 -21.74 30.48 25.79
CA LEU A 59 -22.08 29.32 24.98
C LEU A 59 -21.17 29.31 23.76
N VAL A 60 -20.22 28.37 23.73
CA VAL A 60 -19.32 28.15 22.60
C VAL A 60 -19.76 26.89 21.89
N SER A 61 -19.83 26.87 20.56
CA SER A 61 -20.19 25.63 19.86
C SER A 61 -19.18 24.53 20.21
N SER A 62 -19.64 23.28 20.32
CA SER A 62 -18.77 22.11 20.59
C SER A 62 -17.65 22.01 19.57
N THR A 63 -17.94 22.44 18.33
CA THR A 63 -16.97 22.58 17.24
C THR A 63 -15.89 23.61 17.54
N GLN A 64 -16.24 24.83 17.98
CA GLN A 64 -15.25 25.86 18.26
C GLN A 64 -14.36 25.51 19.48
N ALA A 65 -14.95 24.96 20.54
CA ALA A 65 -14.18 24.49 21.71
C ALA A 65 -13.21 23.34 21.37
N SER A 66 -13.56 22.48 20.41
CA SER A 66 -12.67 21.43 19.91
C SER A 66 -11.50 21.97 19.08
N VAL A 67 -11.72 23.05 18.33
CA VAL A 67 -10.69 23.72 17.51
C VAL A 67 -9.66 24.42 18.39
N ASP A 68 -10.08 25.10 19.45
CA ASP A 68 -9.17 25.82 20.35
C ASP A 68 -8.27 24.84 21.13
N LEU A 69 -8.83 23.70 21.58
CA LEU A 69 -8.06 22.64 22.23
C LEU A 69 -7.05 21.96 21.29
N ALA A 70 -7.43 21.78 20.02
CA ALA A 70 -6.54 21.25 19.00
C ALA A 70 -5.36 22.19 18.74
N ALA A 71 -5.60 23.51 18.65
CA ALA A 71 -4.55 24.50 18.46
C ALA A 71 -3.53 24.50 19.61
N GLU A 72 -4.00 24.52 20.86
CA GLU A 72 -3.11 24.45 22.03
C GLU A 72 -2.27 23.16 22.04
N LEU A 73 -2.89 22.02 21.71
CA LEU A 73 -2.18 20.75 21.64
C LEU A 73 -1.11 20.75 20.55
N LEU A 74 -1.38 21.35 19.39
CA LEU A 74 -0.42 21.48 18.30
C LEU A 74 0.81 22.30 18.74
N ASP A 75 0.63 23.38 19.49
CA ASP A 75 1.75 24.19 20.00
C ASP A 75 2.62 23.42 21.00
N LEU A 76 2.03 22.47 21.73
CA LEU A 76 2.73 21.62 22.70
C LEU A 76 3.45 20.42 22.08
N LEU A 77 3.22 20.08 20.80
CA LEU A 77 3.87 18.94 20.15
C LEU A 77 5.40 19.10 20.13
N HIS A 78 6.07 18.09 20.68
CA HIS A 78 7.53 17.97 20.75
C HIS A 78 7.94 16.49 20.62
N PRO A 79 9.20 16.21 20.26
CA PRO A 79 9.68 14.83 20.12
C PRO A 79 9.44 13.97 21.38
N GLY A 80 9.00 12.73 21.17
CA GLY A 80 8.70 11.76 22.22
C GLY A 80 7.39 11.98 22.97
N MET A 81 6.61 13.01 22.61
CA MET A 81 5.33 13.28 23.26
C MET A 81 4.31 12.16 22.99
N ASN A 82 3.54 11.80 24.02
CA ASN A 82 2.34 11.00 23.86
C ASN A 82 1.15 11.93 23.71
N VAL A 83 0.58 11.99 22.50
CA VAL A 83 -0.66 12.72 22.26
C VAL A 83 -1.78 11.96 22.99
N PRO A 84 -2.65 12.66 23.74
CA PRO A 84 -3.83 12.01 24.32
C PRO A 84 -4.61 11.25 23.24
N SER A 85 -5.18 10.10 23.55
CA SER A 85 -5.93 9.33 22.55
C SER A 85 -7.23 10.02 22.15
N ARG A 86 -7.74 9.71 20.95
CA ARG A 86 -9.02 10.19 20.40
C ARG A 86 -9.08 11.71 20.22
N GLN A 87 -7.93 12.32 19.95
CA GLN A 87 -7.90 13.72 19.53
C GLN A 87 -8.36 13.84 18.08
N ILE A 88 -8.96 14.97 17.76
CA ILE A 88 -9.39 15.31 16.40
C ILE A 88 -8.44 16.40 15.90
N LEU A 89 -7.48 16.00 15.09
CA LEU A 89 -6.44 16.84 14.51
C LEU A 89 -6.49 16.73 12.98
N ARG A 90 -7.67 16.97 12.40
CA ARG A 90 -7.87 16.90 10.94
C ARG A 90 -7.33 18.13 10.24
N ASP A 91 -6.81 17.94 9.03
CA ASP A 91 -6.34 19.00 8.14
C ASP A 91 -5.29 19.93 8.78
N VAL A 92 -4.58 19.45 9.81
CA VAL A 92 -3.61 20.26 10.55
C VAL A 92 -2.29 20.37 9.78
N ASN A 93 -1.62 21.51 9.93
CA ASN A 93 -0.31 21.72 9.33
C ASN A 93 0.81 21.30 10.30
N LEU A 94 1.51 20.22 9.95
CA LEU A 94 2.66 19.68 10.66
C LEU A 94 3.91 19.64 9.75
N GLU A 95 3.89 20.43 8.66
CA GLU A 95 4.97 20.50 7.68
C GLU A 95 6.30 20.90 8.34
N GLY A 96 7.35 20.13 8.05
CA GLY A 96 8.71 20.37 8.55
C GLY A 96 8.90 20.23 10.06
N ARG A 97 7.86 19.86 10.82
CA ARG A 97 7.95 19.78 12.28
C ARG A 97 8.81 18.61 12.74
N ASP A 98 9.44 18.80 13.89
CA ASP A 98 10.11 17.72 14.60
C ASP A 98 9.11 16.97 15.49
N LEU A 99 8.74 15.78 15.03
CA LEU A 99 7.77 14.88 15.64
C LEU A 99 8.41 13.51 15.88
N GLU A 100 9.73 13.46 16.02
CA GLU A 100 10.47 12.23 16.27
C GLU A 100 9.89 11.53 17.51
N ARG A 101 9.56 10.23 17.37
CA ARG A 101 9.02 9.37 18.43
C ARG A 101 7.71 9.84 19.08
N VAL A 102 6.99 10.78 18.46
CA VAL A 102 5.65 11.17 18.93
C VAL A 102 4.69 9.99 18.76
N CYS A 103 3.83 9.77 19.74
CA CYS A 103 2.78 8.76 19.68
C CYS A 103 1.43 9.42 19.48
N PHE A 104 0.83 9.22 18.31
CA PHE A 104 -0.47 9.76 17.91
C PHE A 104 -1.64 8.80 18.16
N ASN A 105 -1.44 7.72 18.92
CA ASN A 105 -2.37 6.59 19.02
C ASN A 105 -3.86 7.00 19.12
N GLN A 106 -4.68 6.44 18.22
CA GLN A 106 -6.12 6.69 18.10
C GLN A 106 -6.49 8.15 17.82
N THR A 107 -5.60 8.92 17.19
CA THR A 107 -5.89 10.30 16.76
C THR A 107 -6.45 10.29 15.35
N ASP A 108 -7.43 11.13 15.12
CA ASP A 108 -7.95 11.43 13.80
C ASP A 108 -7.09 12.53 13.17
N LEU A 109 -6.26 12.14 12.22
CA LEU A 109 -5.28 12.96 11.50
C LEU A 109 -5.63 13.05 10.00
N LYS A 110 -6.89 12.79 9.65
CA LYS A 110 -7.36 12.80 8.26
C LYS A 110 -7.00 14.12 7.56
N GLY A 111 -6.46 14.03 6.35
CA GLY A 111 -6.09 15.18 5.53
C GLY A 111 -4.93 16.03 6.06
N SER A 112 -4.26 15.62 7.13
CA SER A 112 -3.18 16.41 7.75
C SER A 112 -1.94 16.49 6.87
N TYR A 113 -1.18 17.57 7.01
CA TYR A 113 0.02 17.85 6.22
C TYR A 113 1.28 17.56 7.03
N PHE A 114 1.99 16.49 6.68
CA PHE A 114 3.25 16.05 7.28
C PHE A 114 4.45 16.23 6.33
N ARG A 115 4.32 17.03 5.26
CA ARG A 115 5.39 17.23 4.28
C ARG A 115 6.71 17.55 4.97
N LYS A 116 7.78 16.83 4.62
CA LYS A 116 9.13 17.03 5.19
C LYS A 116 9.21 16.99 6.73
N ALA A 117 8.18 16.48 7.43
CA ALA A 117 8.21 16.33 8.88
C ALA A 117 9.25 15.28 9.27
N LYS A 118 9.85 15.45 10.44
CA LYS A 118 10.74 14.44 11.04
C LYS A 118 9.90 13.56 11.94
N LEU A 119 9.63 12.34 11.50
CA LEU A 119 8.73 11.41 12.16
C LEU A 119 9.45 10.12 12.57
N ARG A 120 10.79 10.12 12.62
CA ARG A 120 11.54 8.92 12.95
C ARG A 120 11.02 8.25 14.22
N GLY A 121 10.69 6.97 14.16
CA GLY A 121 10.17 6.23 15.31
C GLY A 121 8.80 6.67 15.85
N ALA A 122 8.08 7.55 15.15
CA ALA A 122 6.73 7.96 15.51
C ALA A 122 5.75 6.77 15.40
N ARG A 123 4.66 6.84 16.16
CA ARG A 123 3.65 5.76 16.24
C ARG A 123 2.27 6.28 15.92
N PHE A 124 1.60 5.58 15.01
CA PHE A 124 0.28 5.92 14.50
C PHE A 124 -0.77 4.86 14.81
N LYS A 125 -0.64 4.12 15.92
CA LYS A 125 -1.54 2.99 16.20
C LYS A 125 -3.02 3.42 16.23
N GLY A 126 -3.86 2.80 15.39
CA GLY A 126 -5.30 3.09 15.37
C GLY A 126 -5.67 4.48 14.84
N CYS A 127 -4.78 5.16 14.11
CA CYS A 127 -5.06 6.50 13.57
C CYS A 127 -5.84 6.45 12.26
N ASP A 128 -6.66 7.48 12.02
CA ASP A 128 -7.15 7.78 10.68
C ASP A 128 -6.22 8.82 10.04
N LEU A 129 -5.51 8.40 9.00
CA LEU A 129 -4.57 9.17 8.19
C LEU A 129 -5.04 9.25 6.74
N SER A 130 -6.34 9.02 6.48
CA SER A 130 -6.87 9.01 5.12
C SER A 130 -6.56 10.34 4.43
N GLY A 131 -5.98 10.28 3.23
CA GLY A 131 -5.58 11.44 2.44
C GLY A 131 -4.52 12.34 3.08
N ALA A 132 -3.82 11.90 4.13
CA ALA A 132 -2.73 12.65 4.73
C ALA A 132 -1.55 12.79 3.75
N ASP A 133 -0.87 13.91 3.81
CA ASP A 133 0.24 14.24 2.91
C ASP A 133 1.58 14.15 3.63
N PHE A 134 2.30 13.05 3.42
CA PHE A 134 3.60 12.79 4.03
C PHE A 134 4.77 13.17 3.12
N ARG A 135 4.55 13.79 1.95
CA ARG A 135 5.60 13.92 0.92
C ARG A 135 6.94 14.41 1.46
N GLY A 136 7.99 13.64 1.21
CA GLY A 136 9.35 13.96 1.66
C GLY A 136 9.59 13.85 3.16
N ALA A 137 8.67 13.28 3.94
CA ALA A 137 8.85 13.09 5.38
C ALA A 137 9.89 12.00 5.69
N ASP A 138 10.52 12.14 6.85
CA ASP A 138 11.40 11.12 7.42
C ASP A 138 10.59 10.21 8.35
N LEU A 139 10.14 9.09 7.80
CA LEU A 139 9.32 8.05 8.44
C LEU A 139 10.16 6.82 8.84
N LYS A 140 11.49 6.94 8.93
CA LYS A 140 12.35 5.82 9.32
C LYS A 140 11.92 5.26 10.68
N ASP A 141 11.93 3.94 10.85
CA ASP A 141 11.55 3.25 12.09
C ASP A 141 10.09 3.53 12.56
N THR A 142 9.22 4.13 11.74
CA THR A 142 7.84 4.43 12.13
C THR A 142 6.97 3.18 12.24
N ILE A 143 5.92 3.28 13.06
CA ILE A 143 4.96 2.19 13.24
C ILE A 143 3.56 2.67 12.89
N PHE A 144 3.00 2.08 11.84
CA PHE A 144 1.60 2.13 11.47
C PHE A 144 1.00 0.76 11.81
N GLU A 145 0.16 0.72 12.84
CA GLU A 145 -0.49 -0.50 13.31
C GLU A 145 -1.99 -0.21 13.42
N ASP A 146 -2.85 -1.10 12.95
CA ASP A 146 -4.31 -0.89 12.97
C ASP A 146 -4.74 0.46 12.36
N SER A 147 -3.98 1.01 11.40
CA SER A 147 -4.12 2.39 10.91
C SER A 147 -4.86 2.44 9.58
N ILE A 148 -5.54 3.55 9.29
CA ILE A 148 -6.18 3.79 7.99
C ILE A 148 -5.37 4.85 7.25
N LEU A 149 -4.74 4.49 6.14
CA LEU A 149 -3.94 5.39 5.30
C LEU A 149 -4.54 5.58 3.90
N ASP A 150 -5.84 5.33 3.72
CA ASP A 150 -6.48 5.35 2.41
C ASP A 150 -6.19 6.65 1.64
N GLY A 151 -5.58 6.52 0.47
CA GLY A 151 -5.20 7.66 -0.38
C GLY A 151 -4.11 8.57 0.17
N ALA A 152 -3.37 8.16 1.20
CA ALA A 152 -2.25 8.94 1.73
C ALA A 152 -1.11 9.04 0.71
N ASP A 153 -0.44 10.19 0.70
CA ASP A 153 0.65 10.49 -0.22
C ASP A 153 1.99 10.36 0.50
N LEU A 154 2.68 9.22 0.29
CA LEU A 154 4.00 8.90 0.86
C LEU A 154 5.13 9.03 -0.18
N ARG A 155 4.92 9.83 -1.23
CA ARG A 155 5.96 10.04 -2.25
C ARG A 155 7.22 10.66 -1.66
N GLN A 156 8.37 10.20 -2.12
CA GLN A 156 9.69 10.72 -1.72
C GLN A 156 9.97 10.60 -0.21
N CYS A 157 9.20 9.79 0.52
CA CYS A 157 9.42 9.53 1.93
C CYS A 157 10.61 8.61 2.17
N ARG A 158 11.18 8.72 3.38
CA ARG A 158 12.12 7.72 3.91
C ARG A 158 11.40 6.83 4.91
N LEU A 159 11.08 5.60 4.52
CA LEU A 159 10.34 4.57 5.27
C LEU A 159 11.24 3.39 5.66
N ASP A 160 12.57 3.54 5.61
CA ASP A 160 13.50 2.49 6.04
C ASP A 160 13.14 1.95 7.42
N ASP A 161 13.14 0.63 7.56
CA ASP A 161 12.82 -0.07 8.81
C ASP A 161 11.40 0.23 9.37
N ALA A 162 10.52 0.89 8.61
CA ALA A 162 9.16 1.15 9.03
C ALA A 162 8.33 -0.13 9.10
N ARG A 163 7.29 -0.12 9.94
CA ARG A 163 6.37 -1.24 10.13
C ARG A 163 4.95 -0.81 9.82
N LEU A 164 4.35 -1.43 8.83
CA LEU A 164 2.94 -1.27 8.46
C LEU A 164 2.27 -2.63 8.69
N VAL A 165 1.43 -2.71 9.71
CA VAL A 165 0.83 -3.98 10.18
C VAL A 165 -0.66 -3.77 10.36
N ASP A 166 -1.46 -4.72 9.88
CA ASP A 166 -2.93 -4.74 10.05
C ASP A 166 -3.60 -3.41 9.66
N SER A 167 -3.02 -2.73 8.66
CA SER A 167 -3.40 -1.38 8.25
C SER A 167 -4.04 -1.37 6.87
N ASN A 168 -4.96 -0.44 6.66
CA ASN A 168 -5.54 -0.19 5.34
C ASN A 168 -4.65 0.79 4.58
N LEU A 169 -4.03 0.32 3.50
CA LEU A 169 -3.12 1.08 2.66
C LEU A 169 -3.71 1.31 1.27
N PHE A 170 -5.04 1.26 1.11
CA PHE A 170 -5.66 1.34 -0.21
C PHE A 170 -5.34 2.67 -0.91
N ALA A 171 -4.89 2.59 -2.16
CA ALA A 171 -4.51 3.73 -2.99
C ALA A 171 -3.42 4.63 -2.37
N VAL A 172 -2.53 4.05 -1.56
CA VAL A 172 -1.37 4.77 -1.03
C VAL A 172 -0.31 4.90 -2.12
N ASN A 173 0.22 6.11 -2.27
CA ASN A 173 1.29 6.38 -3.22
C ASN A 173 2.66 6.35 -2.52
N PHE A 174 3.49 5.37 -2.88
CA PHE A 174 4.87 5.20 -2.41
C PHE A 174 5.92 5.64 -3.44
N ASP A 175 5.57 6.31 -4.54
CA ASP A 175 6.50 6.62 -5.62
C ASP A 175 7.75 7.36 -5.12
N GLN A 176 8.91 6.95 -5.62
CA GLN A 176 10.22 7.54 -5.29
C GLN A 176 10.55 7.51 -3.79
N SER A 177 9.86 6.69 -3.00
CA SER A 177 10.16 6.51 -1.58
C SER A 177 11.16 5.37 -1.35
N CYS A 178 11.77 5.35 -0.17
CA CYS A 178 12.69 4.31 0.26
C CYS A 178 12.05 3.50 1.38
N LEU A 179 11.68 2.25 1.13
CA LEU A 179 11.09 1.29 2.07
C LEU A 179 12.08 0.16 2.41
N ASP A 180 13.38 0.42 2.35
CA ASP A 180 14.39 -0.60 2.56
C ASP A 180 14.24 -1.24 3.96
N ASN A 181 14.23 -2.57 3.99
CA ASN A 181 14.01 -3.40 5.19
C ASN A 181 12.69 -3.14 5.94
N ALA A 182 11.74 -2.40 5.35
CA ALA A 182 10.44 -2.21 5.97
C ALA A 182 9.67 -3.54 6.05
N VAL A 183 8.66 -3.57 6.91
CA VAL A 183 7.77 -4.72 7.10
C VAL A 183 6.34 -4.29 6.77
N ILE A 184 5.72 -5.00 5.83
CA ILE A 184 4.31 -4.84 5.48
C ILE A 184 3.59 -6.17 5.69
N GLU A 185 2.71 -6.20 6.69
CA GLU A 185 2.04 -7.42 7.16
C GLU A 185 0.53 -7.22 7.18
N SER A 186 -0.19 -8.15 6.53
CA SER A 186 -1.66 -8.23 6.63
C SER A 186 -2.34 -6.91 6.25
N CYS A 187 -1.80 -6.22 5.25
CA CYS A 187 -2.30 -4.92 4.80
C CYS A 187 -3.18 -5.06 3.56
N ASN A 188 -4.23 -4.24 3.48
CA ASN A 188 -4.95 -4.02 2.23
C ASN A 188 -4.14 -3.05 1.36
N MET A 189 -3.60 -3.53 0.25
CA MET A 189 -2.76 -2.76 -0.66
C MET A 189 -3.36 -2.71 -2.07
N GLY A 190 -4.68 -2.57 -2.18
CA GLY A 190 -5.30 -2.31 -3.48
C GLY A 190 -4.86 -0.96 -4.07
N ALA A 191 -4.59 -0.92 -5.37
CA ALA A 191 -4.27 0.27 -6.17
C ALA A 191 -3.00 1.04 -5.73
N GLN A 192 -1.92 0.33 -5.40
CA GLN A 192 -0.67 0.99 -4.99
C GLN A 192 0.16 1.50 -6.15
N SER A 193 1.00 2.48 -5.84
CA SER A 193 2.07 2.93 -6.72
C SER A 193 3.41 2.86 -5.98
N PHE A 194 4.38 2.15 -6.55
CA PHE A 194 5.76 1.99 -6.09
C PHE A 194 6.76 2.48 -7.16
N HIS A 195 6.32 3.36 -8.06
CA HIS A 195 7.11 3.73 -9.22
C HIS A 195 8.43 4.39 -8.80
N ASN A 196 9.56 3.88 -9.31
CA ASN A 196 10.91 4.32 -8.93
C ASN A 196 11.21 4.24 -7.42
N SER A 197 10.55 3.34 -6.68
CA SER A 197 10.76 3.19 -5.24
C SER A 197 11.82 2.14 -4.92
N SER A 198 12.58 2.39 -3.85
CA SER A 198 13.48 1.38 -3.27
C SER A 198 12.72 0.56 -2.25
N CYS A 199 12.71 -0.74 -2.40
CA CYS A 199 12.05 -1.72 -1.53
C CYS A 199 13.04 -2.85 -1.19
N MET A 200 14.34 -2.54 -1.06
CA MET A 200 15.37 -3.57 -0.91
C MET A 200 15.27 -4.25 0.45
N GLY A 201 15.32 -5.58 0.48
CA GLY A 201 15.17 -6.35 1.72
C GLY A 201 13.79 -6.20 2.38
N LEU A 202 12.80 -5.64 1.66
CA LEU A 202 11.44 -5.48 2.15
C LEU A 202 10.86 -6.83 2.53
N LYS A 203 10.15 -6.88 3.66
CA LYS A 203 9.40 -8.08 4.08
C LYS A 203 7.92 -7.81 3.88
N MET A 204 7.29 -8.58 3.00
CA MET A 204 5.85 -8.48 2.78
C MET A 204 5.19 -9.83 2.98
N HIS A 205 4.09 -9.86 3.72
CA HIS A 205 3.30 -11.06 3.82
C HIS A 205 1.78 -10.85 3.95
N ASN A 206 1.04 -11.84 3.46
CA ASN A 206 -0.41 -11.93 3.57
C ASN A 206 -1.13 -10.66 3.06
N SER A 207 -0.69 -10.13 1.92
CA SER A 207 -1.19 -8.87 1.37
C SER A 207 -1.46 -9.02 -0.13
N GLN A 208 -2.26 -8.12 -0.69
CA GLN A 208 -2.63 -8.13 -2.10
C GLN A 208 -2.41 -6.77 -2.72
N ILE A 209 -1.77 -6.74 -3.90
CA ILE A 209 -1.65 -5.57 -4.74
C ILE A 209 -2.49 -5.81 -5.99
N ILE A 210 -3.54 -5.00 -6.15
CA ILE A 210 -4.49 -5.11 -7.26
C ILE A 210 -4.45 -3.80 -8.04
N HIS A 211 -4.29 -3.85 -9.37
CA HIS A 211 -4.14 -2.65 -10.20
C HIS A 211 -2.96 -1.77 -9.74
N GLY A 212 -1.84 -2.41 -9.39
CA GLY A 212 -0.65 -1.73 -8.89
C GLY A 212 0.29 -1.27 -10.01
N PHE A 213 0.97 -0.16 -9.76
CA PHE A 213 2.06 0.35 -10.59
C PHE A 213 3.40 0.10 -9.90
N LEU A 214 4.17 -0.88 -10.37
CA LEU A 214 5.47 -1.25 -9.77
C LEU A 214 6.63 -1.04 -10.76
N ASP A 215 6.39 -0.33 -11.85
CA ASP A 215 7.42 -0.04 -12.84
C ASP A 215 8.64 0.62 -12.20
N ASP A 216 9.84 0.14 -12.54
CA ASP A 216 11.14 0.59 -12.01
C ASP A 216 11.32 0.44 -10.48
N ALA A 217 10.42 -0.27 -9.79
CA ALA A 217 10.55 -0.52 -8.36
C ALA A 217 11.63 -1.58 -8.07
N ASN A 218 12.33 -1.42 -6.95
CA ASN A 218 13.44 -2.29 -6.58
C ASN A 218 13.16 -3.14 -5.32
N PHE A 219 12.72 -4.39 -5.51
CA PHE A 219 12.51 -5.42 -4.49
C PHE A 219 13.72 -6.38 -4.37
N THR A 220 14.94 -5.89 -4.63
CA THR A 220 16.13 -6.73 -4.52
C THR A 220 16.31 -7.26 -3.10
N GLY A 221 16.49 -8.57 -2.96
CA GLY A 221 16.70 -9.26 -1.68
C GLY A 221 15.46 -9.31 -0.79
N SER A 222 14.29 -8.95 -1.30
CA SER A 222 13.05 -8.89 -0.52
C SER A 222 12.47 -10.28 -0.22
N GLU A 223 11.79 -10.40 0.92
CA GLU A 223 11.07 -11.60 1.36
C GLU A 223 9.58 -11.38 1.11
N LEU A 224 9.02 -12.06 0.12
CA LEU A 224 7.61 -11.96 -0.26
C LEU A 224 6.94 -13.30 0.00
N ARG A 225 5.93 -13.31 0.87
CA ARG A 225 5.22 -14.55 1.22
C ARG A 225 3.72 -14.38 1.14
N ASN A 226 3.04 -15.28 0.41
CA ASN A 226 1.59 -15.22 0.28
C ASN A 226 1.12 -13.82 -0.17
N ILE A 227 1.77 -13.33 -1.24
CA ILE A 227 1.45 -12.04 -1.87
C ILE A 227 0.77 -12.32 -3.20
N GLU A 228 -0.32 -11.60 -3.46
CA GLU A 228 -0.95 -11.59 -4.77
C GLU A 228 -0.67 -10.26 -5.49
N PHE A 229 -0.07 -10.36 -6.67
CA PHE A 229 0.01 -9.28 -7.66
C PHE A 229 -1.06 -9.56 -8.72
N ARG A 230 -2.09 -8.72 -8.78
CA ARG A 230 -3.17 -8.84 -9.75
C ARG A 230 -3.27 -7.60 -10.61
N ASP A 231 -3.28 -7.80 -11.93
CA ASP A 231 -3.42 -6.74 -12.92
C ASP A 231 -2.41 -5.60 -12.68
N CYS A 232 -1.16 -5.99 -12.37
CA CYS A 232 -0.08 -5.08 -12.02
C CYS A 232 0.89 -4.90 -13.18
N THR A 233 1.42 -3.68 -13.33
CA THR A 233 2.51 -3.37 -14.26
C THR A 233 3.85 -3.62 -13.56
N LEU A 234 4.71 -4.40 -14.20
CA LEU A 234 6.00 -4.87 -13.66
C LEU A 234 7.20 -4.52 -14.57
N SER A 235 7.09 -3.44 -15.36
CA SER A 235 8.13 -3.06 -16.31
C SER A 235 9.39 -2.65 -15.56
N SER A 236 10.54 -3.24 -15.89
CA SER A 236 11.82 -2.98 -15.23
C SER A 236 11.79 -3.18 -13.70
N THR A 237 10.82 -3.93 -13.16
CA THR A 237 10.76 -4.21 -11.72
C THR A 237 11.84 -5.20 -11.33
N HIS A 238 12.64 -4.88 -10.32
CA HIS A 238 13.75 -5.71 -9.87
C HIS A 238 13.36 -6.59 -8.67
N PHE A 239 13.35 -7.90 -8.88
CA PHE A 239 13.21 -8.94 -7.85
C PHE A 239 14.52 -9.73 -7.66
N ASN A 240 15.67 -9.09 -7.93
CA ASN A 240 16.96 -9.77 -7.85
C ASN A 240 17.18 -10.38 -6.47
N ASN A 241 17.60 -11.65 -6.39
CA ASN A 241 17.81 -12.36 -5.13
C ASN A 241 16.60 -12.37 -4.17
N ALA A 242 15.39 -12.05 -4.65
CA ALA A 242 14.20 -12.07 -3.82
C ALA A 242 13.83 -13.52 -3.47
N LEU A 243 13.21 -13.68 -2.30
CA LEU A 243 12.64 -14.94 -1.82
C LEU A 243 11.12 -14.83 -1.92
N MET A 244 10.52 -15.57 -2.85
CA MET A 244 9.08 -15.62 -3.07
C MET A 244 8.55 -17.00 -2.67
N GLU A 245 7.68 -17.05 -1.67
CA GLU A 245 6.99 -18.27 -1.23
C GLU A 245 5.48 -18.07 -1.36
N GLU A 246 4.79 -18.99 -2.04
CA GLU A 246 3.32 -18.97 -2.14
C GLU A 246 2.78 -17.66 -2.75
N CYS A 247 3.54 -17.04 -3.66
CA CYS A 247 3.15 -15.78 -4.32
C CYS A 247 2.39 -16.04 -5.63
N HIS A 248 1.43 -15.19 -5.94
CA HIS A 248 0.61 -15.28 -7.14
C HIS A 248 0.77 -14.04 -8.01
N PHE A 249 1.02 -14.23 -9.31
CA PHE A 249 0.97 -13.19 -10.33
C PHE A 249 -0.19 -13.50 -11.26
N ARG A 250 -1.12 -12.56 -11.42
CA ARG A 250 -2.30 -12.74 -12.26
C ARG A 250 -2.52 -11.51 -13.13
N GLY A 251 -2.65 -11.67 -14.44
CA GLY A 251 -2.92 -10.52 -15.31
C GLY A 251 -1.78 -9.50 -15.32
N CYS A 252 -0.57 -9.89 -14.92
CA CYS A 252 0.55 -8.96 -14.81
C CYS A 252 1.22 -8.80 -16.17
N ASP A 253 1.60 -7.57 -16.49
CA ASP A 253 2.20 -7.22 -17.77
C ASP A 253 3.47 -6.39 -17.61
N SER A 254 4.24 -6.33 -18.69
CA SER A 254 5.38 -5.42 -18.84
C SER A 254 5.41 -4.86 -20.26
N LEU A 255 5.35 -3.53 -20.41
CA LEU A 255 5.25 -2.89 -21.72
C LEU A 255 6.60 -2.78 -22.45
N GLN A 256 7.69 -2.68 -21.71
CA GLN A 256 9.06 -2.52 -22.24
C GLN A 256 9.93 -3.69 -21.79
N ASP A 257 10.91 -3.43 -20.92
CA ASP A 257 11.71 -4.45 -20.28
C ASP A 257 10.90 -5.13 -19.18
N GLY A 258 10.99 -6.45 -19.12
CA GLY A 258 10.24 -7.28 -18.20
C GLY A 258 10.84 -7.29 -16.79
N PRO A 259 10.14 -7.92 -15.85
CA PRO A 259 10.63 -8.08 -14.50
C PRO A 259 11.93 -8.90 -14.44
N VAL A 260 12.80 -8.52 -13.50
CA VAL A 260 14.11 -9.13 -13.31
C VAL A 260 14.11 -9.96 -12.03
N PHE A 261 14.02 -11.29 -12.16
CA PHE A 261 14.02 -12.23 -11.03
C PHE A 261 15.41 -12.85 -10.77
N SER A 262 16.47 -12.28 -11.35
CA SER A 262 17.79 -12.92 -11.41
C SER A 262 18.36 -13.23 -10.02
N GLY A 263 18.87 -14.46 -9.83
CA GLY A 263 19.35 -14.98 -8.55
C GLY A 263 18.26 -15.26 -7.51
N GLY A 264 17.00 -14.96 -7.81
CA GLY A 264 15.85 -15.16 -6.93
C GLY A 264 15.51 -16.63 -6.69
N THR A 265 14.74 -16.88 -5.62
CA THR A 265 14.12 -18.17 -5.33
C THR A 265 12.60 -18.01 -5.34
N LEU A 266 11.94 -18.69 -6.27
CA LEU A 266 10.49 -18.69 -6.44
C LEU A 266 9.98 -20.09 -6.11
N ASN A 267 9.33 -20.25 -4.98
CA ASN A 267 8.79 -21.53 -4.54
C ASN A 267 7.28 -21.46 -4.35
N LYS A 268 6.57 -22.43 -4.93
CA LYS A 268 5.10 -22.43 -4.98
C LYS A 268 4.54 -21.12 -5.55
N VAL A 269 5.19 -20.60 -6.58
CA VAL A 269 4.72 -19.41 -7.28
C VAL A 269 3.72 -19.84 -8.34
N VAL A 270 2.60 -19.11 -8.41
CA VAL A 270 1.61 -19.29 -9.46
C VAL A 270 1.62 -18.06 -10.35
N MET A 271 1.78 -18.25 -11.65
CA MET A 271 1.62 -17.18 -12.65
C MET A 271 0.46 -17.56 -13.57
N THR A 272 -0.47 -16.63 -13.79
CA THR A 272 -1.63 -16.88 -14.64
C THR A 272 -1.96 -15.66 -15.48
N ASP A 273 -2.19 -15.84 -16.78
CA ASP A 273 -2.54 -14.75 -17.69
C ASP A 273 -1.49 -13.61 -17.62
N CYS A 274 -0.21 -13.93 -17.70
CA CYS A 274 0.87 -12.93 -17.56
C CYS A 274 1.63 -12.77 -18.87
N GLU A 275 1.94 -11.54 -19.23
CA GLU A 275 2.64 -11.20 -20.48
C GLU A 275 3.94 -10.45 -20.13
N PHE A 276 5.07 -11.16 -20.21
CA PHE A 276 6.37 -10.57 -19.91
C PHE A 276 7.25 -10.52 -21.15
N ASN A 277 7.68 -9.30 -21.49
CA ASN A 277 8.60 -9.02 -22.57
C ASN A 277 10.00 -8.83 -22.01
N VAL A 278 10.99 -9.58 -22.48
CA VAL A 278 12.37 -9.57 -21.97
C VAL A 278 12.51 -9.82 -20.45
N PRO A 279 11.78 -10.77 -19.82
CA PRO A 279 12.00 -11.07 -18.41
C PRO A 279 13.38 -11.72 -18.20
N LYS A 280 14.01 -11.41 -17.06
CA LYS A 280 15.35 -11.93 -16.73
C LYS A 280 15.30 -12.92 -15.59
N LEU A 281 15.59 -14.18 -15.90
CA LEU A 281 15.56 -15.33 -14.98
C LEU A 281 16.96 -15.89 -14.68
N VAL A 282 18.01 -15.09 -14.90
CA VAL A 282 19.41 -15.52 -14.77
C VAL A 282 19.67 -16.11 -13.38
N ARG A 283 20.09 -17.37 -13.33
CA ARG A 283 20.39 -18.14 -12.11
C ARG A 283 19.24 -18.13 -11.10
N THR A 284 18.01 -17.96 -11.57
CA THR A 284 16.80 -18.04 -10.76
C THR A 284 16.44 -19.49 -10.50
N ARG A 285 16.07 -19.81 -9.26
CA ARG A 285 15.56 -21.12 -8.87
C ARG A 285 14.04 -21.06 -8.73
N ILE A 286 13.34 -21.82 -9.55
CA ILE A 286 11.88 -21.91 -9.57
C ILE A 286 11.49 -23.34 -9.22
N SER A 287 10.69 -23.52 -8.16
CA SER A 287 10.30 -24.84 -7.69
C SER A 287 8.82 -24.94 -7.32
N ASN A 288 8.22 -26.12 -7.52
CA ASN A 288 6.84 -26.43 -7.11
C ASN A 288 5.81 -25.42 -7.64
N SER A 289 6.05 -24.87 -8.83
CA SER A 289 5.35 -23.68 -9.34
C SER A 289 4.48 -24.02 -10.55
N CYS A 290 3.50 -23.17 -10.85
CA CYS A 290 2.57 -23.38 -11.96
C CYS A 290 2.38 -22.10 -12.78
N PHE A 291 2.72 -22.15 -14.07
CA PHE A 291 2.59 -21.05 -15.01
C PHE A 291 1.55 -21.43 -16.07
N THR A 292 0.39 -20.76 -16.05
CA THR A 292 -0.74 -21.03 -16.94
C THR A 292 -1.02 -19.82 -17.81
N ARG A 293 -0.92 -19.94 -19.14
CA ARG A 293 -1.04 -18.82 -20.09
C ARG A 293 -0.09 -17.69 -19.71
N VAL A 294 1.20 -18.02 -19.71
CA VAL A 294 2.28 -17.09 -19.40
C VAL A 294 3.18 -17.00 -20.62
N ASP A 295 3.31 -15.79 -21.13
CA ASP A 295 4.18 -15.45 -22.25
C ASP A 295 5.50 -14.94 -21.70
N LEU A 296 6.58 -15.61 -22.08
CA LEU A 296 7.96 -15.29 -21.71
C LEU A 296 8.72 -14.92 -22.99
N ASP A 297 8.37 -13.80 -23.59
CA ASP A 297 8.97 -13.34 -24.84
C ASP A 297 10.39 -12.80 -24.57
N SER A 298 11.36 -13.18 -25.40
CA SER A 298 12.76 -12.74 -25.29
C SER A 298 13.38 -12.97 -23.90
N ALA A 299 12.93 -14.02 -23.20
CA ALA A 299 13.36 -14.27 -21.84
C ALA A 299 14.82 -14.73 -21.76
N LEU A 300 15.58 -14.13 -20.85
CA LEU A 300 16.96 -14.51 -20.55
C LEU A 300 16.99 -15.56 -19.44
N MET A 301 17.41 -16.80 -19.79
CA MET A 301 17.32 -17.97 -18.90
C MET A 301 18.67 -18.60 -18.53
N GLU A 302 19.74 -17.80 -18.48
CA GLU A 302 21.10 -18.29 -18.16
C GLU A 302 21.14 -18.98 -16.80
N GLY A 303 21.42 -20.28 -16.77
CA GLY A 303 21.53 -21.07 -15.55
C GLY A 303 20.24 -21.15 -14.73
N THR A 304 19.08 -20.84 -15.33
CA THR A 304 17.78 -20.94 -14.66
C THR A 304 17.45 -22.39 -14.33
N GLN A 305 16.93 -22.63 -13.14
CA GLN A 305 16.57 -23.97 -12.67
C GLN A 305 15.07 -24.03 -12.42
N PHE A 306 14.36 -24.80 -13.26
CA PHE A 306 12.98 -25.18 -13.05
C PHE A 306 12.93 -26.59 -12.47
N ASN A 307 12.32 -26.75 -11.29
CA ASN A 307 12.18 -28.03 -10.61
C ASN A 307 10.72 -28.26 -10.22
N GLU A 308 10.07 -29.30 -10.74
CA GLU A 308 8.64 -29.56 -10.47
C GLU A 308 7.76 -28.35 -10.85
N VAL A 309 8.02 -27.79 -12.04
CA VAL A 309 7.25 -26.67 -12.58
C VAL A 309 6.31 -27.17 -13.66
N VAL A 310 5.05 -26.74 -13.57
CA VAL A 310 4.03 -26.99 -14.58
C VAL A 310 3.87 -25.75 -15.44
N PHE A 311 3.99 -25.91 -16.75
CA PHE A 311 3.68 -24.90 -17.75
C PHE A 311 2.47 -25.36 -18.56
N GLU A 312 1.43 -24.54 -18.63
CA GLU A 312 0.18 -24.85 -19.32
C GLU A 312 -0.19 -23.71 -20.27
N GLN A 313 -0.27 -23.97 -21.58
CA GLN A 313 -0.76 -23.01 -22.58
C GLN A 313 0.01 -21.66 -22.63
N GLY A 314 1.31 -21.66 -22.34
CA GLY A 314 2.18 -20.48 -22.41
C GLY A 314 3.11 -20.49 -23.62
N GLU A 315 3.81 -19.38 -23.83
CA GLU A 315 4.69 -19.18 -24.98
C GLU A 315 6.11 -18.77 -24.57
N PHE A 316 7.11 -19.46 -25.13
CA PHE A 316 8.53 -19.15 -25.00
C PHE A 316 9.04 -18.72 -26.38
N ARG A 317 8.90 -17.44 -26.72
CA ARG A 317 9.35 -16.89 -28.00
C ARG A 317 10.70 -16.21 -27.85
N GLU A 318 11.64 -16.49 -28.74
CA GLU A 318 12.94 -15.81 -28.79
C GLU A 318 13.72 -15.88 -27.46
N CYS A 319 13.45 -16.90 -26.63
CA CYS A 319 14.14 -17.09 -25.36
C CYS A 319 15.58 -17.54 -25.60
N TYR A 320 16.51 -17.13 -24.75
CA TYR A 320 17.93 -17.43 -24.97
C TYR A 320 18.72 -17.74 -23.70
N SER A 321 19.71 -18.61 -23.88
CA SER A 321 20.76 -18.94 -22.92
C SER A 321 22.02 -19.38 -23.69
N LEU A 322 23.09 -18.60 -23.60
CA LEU A 322 24.33 -18.73 -24.35
C LEU A 322 25.49 -19.24 -23.49
N GLU A 323 25.58 -18.83 -22.22
CA GLU A 323 26.73 -19.15 -21.35
C GLU A 323 26.46 -20.36 -20.43
N GLU A 324 25.27 -20.40 -19.82
CA GLU A 324 24.86 -21.42 -18.87
C GLU A 324 23.46 -21.94 -19.24
N SER A 325 23.36 -23.22 -19.55
CA SER A 325 22.11 -23.85 -19.97
C SER A 325 21.05 -23.87 -18.86
N PRO A 326 19.78 -23.58 -19.16
CA PRO A 326 18.69 -23.80 -18.23
C PRO A 326 18.44 -25.30 -18.03
N SER A 327 17.89 -25.64 -16.86
CA SER A 327 17.46 -27.01 -16.54
C SER A 327 15.99 -27.07 -16.16
N PHE A 328 15.30 -28.06 -16.69
CA PHE A 328 13.90 -28.39 -16.48
C PHE A 328 13.83 -29.81 -15.90
N ASN A 329 13.80 -29.92 -14.58
CA ASN A 329 13.78 -31.19 -13.86
C ASN A 329 12.37 -31.47 -13.38
N HIS A 330 11.81 -32.64 -13.71
CA HIS A 330 10.45 -33.01 -13.30
C HIS A 330 9.38 -31.99 -13.74
N CYS A 331 9.62 -31.31 -14.87
CA CYS A 331 8.71 -30.28 -15.36
C CYS A 331 7.67 -30.88 -16.31
N ARG A 332 6.49 -30.26 -16.35
CA ARG A 332 5.43 -30.60 -17.30
C ARG A 332 5.19 -29.42 -18.21
N LEU A 333 5.28 -29.65 -19.51
CA LEU A 333 5.16 -28.63 -20.56
C LEU A 333 3.96 -28.99 -21.44
N ASP A 334 2.78 -28.55 -21.01
CA ASP A 334 1.50 -28.91 -21.61
C ASP A 334 0.99 -27.80 -22.54
N HIS A 335 0.82 -28.13 -23.82
CA HIS A 335 0.25 -27.25 -24.84
C HIS A 335 0.98 -25.90 -24.94
N ILE A 336 2.29 -25.90 -24.67
CA ILE A 336 3.11 -24.71 -24.79
C ILE A 336 3.64 -24.54 -26.21
N THR A 337 3.94 -23.31 -26.58
CA THR A 337 4.70 -23.00 -27.81
C THR A 337 6.12 -22.60 -27.43
N ILE A 338 7.12 -23.25 -28.04
CA ILE A 338 8.51 -22.82 -27.99
C ILE A 338 8.93 -22.45 -29.41
N ASP A 339 9.23 -21.17 -29.62
CA ASP A 339 9.46 -20.60 -30.94
C ASP A 339 10.76 -19.78 -30.94
N GLN A 340 11.65 -20.05 -31.89
CA GLN A 340 12.93 -19.34 -32.02
C GLN A 340 13.76 -19.32 -30.71
N ALA A 341 13.68 -20.38 -29.91
CA ALA A 341 14.39 -20.46 -28.65
C ALA A 341 15.83 -20.97 -28.83
N GLU A 342 16.80 -20.17 -28.39
CA GLU A 342 18.22 -20.48 -28.38
C GLU A 342 18.67 -20.99 -27.00
N PHE A 343 18.24 -22.20 -26.66
CA PHE A 343 18.68 -22.87 -25.43
C PHE A 343 19.91 -23.76 -25.66
N SER A 344 21.09 -23.17 -25.60
CA SER A 344 22.35 -23.94 -25.74
C SER A 344 22.42 -25.04 -24.68
N HIS A 345 22.33 -26.30 -25.09
CA HIS A 345 22.41 -27.48 -24.21
C HIS A 345 21.42 -27.51 -23.04
N ALA A 346 20.20 -26.99 -23.22
CA ALA A 346 19.15 -27.13 -22.21
C ALA A 346 18.95 -28.59 -21.80
N ARG A 347 18.68 -28.79 -20.51
CA ARG A 347 18.48 -30.12 -19.94
C ARG A 347 17.04 -30.29 -19.49
N PHE A 348 16.37 -31.29 -20.03
CA PHE A 348 15.06 -31.74 -19.62
C PHE A 348 15.23 -33.14 -19.02
N ASP A 349 15.25 -33.21 -17.69
CA ASP A 349 15.43 -34.46 -16.96
C ASP A 349 14.11 -34.87 -16.30
N ARG A 350 13.59 -36.05 -16.66
CA ARG A 350 12.32 -36.60 -16.14
C ARG A 350 11.13 -35.66 -16.36
N SER A 351 11.14 -34.92 -17.45
CA SER A 351 10.10 -33.96 -17.81
C SER A 351 9.14 -34.55 -18.85
N SER A 352 8.08 -33.83 -19.21
CA SER A 352 7.16 -34.27 -20.25
C SER A 352 6.67 -33.10 -21.10
N PHE A 353 6.56 -33.34 -22.40
CA PHE A 353 5.88 -32.46 -23.35
C PHE A 353 4.60 -33.14 -23.81
N VAL A 354 3.48 -32.43 -23.71
CA VAL A 354 2.14 -32.91 -24.07
C VAL A 354 1.49 -31.88 -24.97
N GLY A 355 1.27 -32.21 -26.24
CA GLY A 355 0.69 -31.27 -27.21
C GLY A 355 1.51 -29.99 -27.43
N ALA A 356 2.82 -30.03 -27.16
CA ALA A 356 3.68 -28.86 -27.32
C ALA A 356 3.99 -28.60 -28.80
N LEU A 357 4.18 -27.33 -29.16
CA LEU A 357 4.67 -26.93 -30.49
C LEU A 357 6.08 -26.36 -30.33
N ILE A 358 7.06 -27.02 -30.94
CA ILE A 358 8.46 -26.56 -30.96
C ILE A 358 8.81 -26.25 -32.40
N ARG A 359 9.17 -25.02 -32.71
CA ARG A 359 9.56 -24.62 -34.07
C ARG A 359 10.74 -23.67 -34.06
N ASP A 360 11.51 -23.69 -35.14
CA ASP A 360 12.65 -22.78 -35.37
C ASP A 360 13.64 -22.72 -34.18
N SER A 361 13.72 -23.81 -33.41
CA SER A 361 14.49 -23.90 -32.16
C SER A 361 15.49 -25.05 -32.25
N ASP A 362 16.64 -24.94 -31.57
CA ASP A 362 17.70 -25.98 -31.61
C ASP A 362 17.39 -27.17 -30.70
N PHE A 363 16.26 -27.84 -30.96
CA PHE A 363 15.81 -29.01 -30.21
C PHE A 363 16.86 -30.13 -30.20
N GLY A 364 17.67 -30.24 -31.26
CA GLY A 364 18.72 -31.25 -31.39
C GLY A 364 19.86 -31.09 -30.38
N ALA A 365 20.08 -29.88 -29.84
CA ALA A 365 21.10 -29.63 -28.82
C ALA A 365 20.62 -29.95 -27.40
N TRP A 366 19.33 -30.21 -27.19
CA TRP A 366 18.75 -30.41 -25.87
C TRP A 366 18.98 -31.84 -25.35
N THR A 367 19.21 -31.95 -24.05
CA THR A 367 19.35 -33.24 -23.36
C THR A 367 18.01 -33.67 -22.79
N MET A 368 17.51 -34.84 -23.19
CA MET A 368 16.15 -35.31 -22.88
C MET A 368 16.15 -36.60 -22.03
N ASN A 369 16.76 -36.59 -20.84
CA ASN A 369 16.93 -37.80 -20.05
C ASN A 369 15.62 -38.25 -19.39
N HIS A 370 15.11 -39.42 -19.75
CA HIS A 370 13.83 -39.94 -19.24
C HIS A 370 12.67 -38.96 -19.46
N THR A 371 12.74 -38.15 -20.50
CA THR A 371 11.75 -37.14 -20.84
C THR A 371 10.81 -37.67 -21.90
N GLY A 372 9.51 -37.51 -21.67
CA GLY A 372 8.45 -37.97 -22.57
C GLY A 372 8.05 -36.91 -23.58
N LEU A 373 7.82 -37.33 -24.82
CA LEU A 373 7.13 -36.57 -25.86
C LEU A 373 5.87 -37.36 -26.23
N ASP A 374 4.70 -36.75 -26.15
CA ASP A 374 3.47 -37.41 -26.59
C ASP A 374 3.28 -37.35 -28.11
N GLY A 375 2.23 -38.02 -28.63
CA GLY A 375 1.97 -38.07 -30.06
C GLY A 375 1.37 -36.77 -30.65
N GLU A 376 0.97 -35.83 -29.80
CA GLU A 376 0.43 -34.52 -30.20
C GLU A 376 1.51 -33.44 -30.24
N THR A 377 2.68 -33.69 -29.64
CA THR A 377 3.82 -32.78 -29.68
C THR A 377 4.39 -32.70 -31.10
N SER A 378 4.45 -31.49 -31.64
CA SER A 378 5.01 -31.17 -32.97
C SER A 378 6.38 -30.52 -32.85
N ILE A 379 7.32 -30.96 -33.69
CA ILE A 379 8.67 -30.40 -33.79
C ILE A 379 8.90 -30.05 -35.27
N GLU A 380 8.99 -28.76 -35.57
CA GLU A 380 9.08 -28.20 -36.93
C GLU A 380 10.46 -27.62 -37.24
#